data_AF-A0A5J6QFS0-F1
#
_entry.id   AF-A0A5J6QFS0-F1
#
_cell.length_a   1.000
_cell.length_b   1.000
_cell.length_c   1.000
_cell.angle_alpha   90.00
_cell.angle_beta   90.00
_cell.angle_gamma   90.00
#
_symmetry.space_group_name_H-M   'P 1'
#
loop_
_entity.id
_entity.type
_entity.pdbx_description
1 polymer ?
#
loop_
_entity_poly.entity_id
_entity_poly.type
_entity_poly.pdbx_seq_one_letter_code
_entity_poly.pdbx_strand_id
1 'polypeptide(L)' 'MLEKPTPPEDYECCESGCSPCVWDTYYDEMQLWQAEQTALKNKAKEETENAK' A
#
# COMPACT_ATOMS: atom_id res chain seq x y z
N MET A 1 11.10 -2.61 -1.26
CA MET A 1 9.98 -3.36 -1.84
C MET A 1 9.08 -3.73 -0.69
N LEU A 2 8.25 -2.77 -0.28
CA LEU A 2 7.07 -3.04 0.49
C LEU A 2 6.21 -4.01 -0.31
N GLU A 3 5.76 -5.06 0.37
CA GLU A 3 4.75 -5.95 -0.16
C GLU A 3 3.39 -5.27 -0.10
N LYS A 4 2.50 -5.63 -1.02
CA LYS A 4 1.16 -5.05 -1.05
C LYS A 4 0.43 -5.50 0.22
N PRO A 5 -0.07 -4.58 1.06
CA PRO A 5 -0.81 -4.98 2.25
C PRO A 5 -2.06 -5.76 1.84
N THR A 6 -2.37 -6.77 2.63
CA THR A 6 -3.56 -7.61 2.45
C THR A 6 -4.73 -6.96 3.17
N PRO A 7 -5.90 -6.83 2.52
CA PRO A 7 -7.08 -6.28 3.18
C PRO A 7 -7.47 -7.18 4.36
N PRO A 8 -7.93 -6.58 5.48
CA PRO A 8 -8.48 -7.34 6.58
C PRO A 8 -9.75 -8.07 6.13
N GLU A 9 -9.97 -9.24 6.69
CA GLU A 9 -11.18 -10.02 6.42
C GLU A 9 -12.37 -9.46 7.21
N ASP A 10 -13.59 -9.78 6.77
CA ASP A 10 -14.83 -9.25 7.37
C ASP A 10 -14.96 -9.61 8.87
N TYR A 11 -14.38 -10.72 9.31
CA TYR A 11 -14.38 -11.13 10.73
C TYR A 11 -13.36 -10.37 11.59
N GLU A 12 -12.35 -9.76 10.99
CA GLU A 12 -11.36 -8.90 11.68
C GLU A 12 -11.94 -7.48 11.87
N CYS A 13 -12.78 -7.07 10.93
CA CYS A 13 -13.59 -5.87 11.07
C CYS A 13 -14.72 -6.14 12.07
N CYS A 14 -14.62 -5.57 13.27
CA CYS A 14 -15.68 -5.69 14.27
C CYS A 14 -17.03 -5.07 13.83
N GLU A 15 -17.05 -4.31 12.71
CA GLU A 15 -18.20 -3.59 12.10
C GLU A 15 -19.02 -2.68 13.06
N SER A 16 -18.62 -2.65 14.33
CA SER A 16 -19.33 -2.01 15.44
C SER A 16 -18.60 -0.76 15.94
N GLY A 17 -17.62 -0.26 15.18
CA GLY A 17 -16.83 0.92 15.53
C GLY A 17 -15.76 0.68 16.60
N CYS A 18 -15.23 -0.54 16.70
CA CYS A 18 -14.10 -0.81 17.58
C CYS A 18 -12.88 0.01 17.12
N SER A 19 -12.24 0.71 18.05
CA SER A 19 -11.08 1.56 17.77
C SER A 19 -9.85 0.97 18.47
N PRO A 20 -8.76 0.69 17.74
CA PRO A 20 -8.47 1.08 16.35
C PRO A 20 -9.16 0.21 15.29
N CYS A 21 -9.58 0.82 14.17
CA CYS A 21 -10.17 0.11 13.06
C CYS A 21 -9.08 -0.63 12.27
N VAL A 22 -9.29 -1.90 11.94
CA VAL A 22 -8.36 -2.69 11.11
C VAL A 22 -8.10 -2.04 9.75
N TRP A 23 -9.08 -1.29 9.25
CA TRP A 23 -8.95 -0.53 8.01
C TRP A 23 -7.99 0.66 8.13
N ASP A 24 -7.87 1.29 9.30
CA ASP A 24 -6.95 2.42 9.49
C ASP A 24 -5.51 1.96 9.25
N THR A 25 -5.12 0.85 9.89
CA THR A 25 -3.79 0.25 9.71
C THR A 25 -3.56 -0.18 8.26
N TYR A 26 -4.55 -0.86 7.66
CA TYR A 26 -4.46 -1.27 6.25
C TYR A 26 -4.25 -0.07 5.32
N TYR A 27 -4.99 1.02 5.51
CA TYR A 27 -4.86 2.20 4.66
C TYR A 27 -3.51 2.88 4.85
N ASP A 28 -2.99 2.97 6.07
CA ASP A 28 -1.66 3.52 6.33
C ASP A 28 -0.55 2.73 5.62
N GLU A 29 -0.58 1.40 5.73
CA GLU A 29 0.37 0.53 5.02
C GLU A 29 0.21 0.63 3.50
N MET A 30 -1.04 0.76 3.04
CA MET A 30 -1.36 0.85 1.62
C MET A 30 -0.87 2.16 1.01
N GLN A 31 -0.94 3.28 1.74
CA GLN A 31 -0.35 4.56 1.33
C GLN A 31 1.17 4.44 1.17
N LEU A 32 1.85 3.83 2.13
CA LEU A 32 3.30 3.61 2.07
C LEU A 32 3.68 2.75 0.86
N TRP A 33 2.93 1.67 0.62
CA TRP A 33 3.15 0.81 -0.54
C TRP A 33 2.95 1.56 -1.86
N GLN A 34 1.87 2.33 -2.01
CA GLN A 34 1.61 3.12 -3.22
C GLN A 34 2.72 4.15 -3.50
N ALA A 35 3.20 4.82 -2.46
CA ALA A 35 4.30 5.77 -2.57
C ALA A 35 5.58 5.08 -3.09
N GLU A 36 5.91 3.91 -2.54
CA GLU A 36 7.07 3.14 -3.00
C GLU A 36 6.90 2.65 -4.44
N GLN A 37 5.73 2.10 -4.79
CA GLN A 37 5.42 1.66 -6.15
C GLN A 37 5.54 2.78 -7.17
N THR A 38 5.11 3.99 -6.81
CA THR A 38 5.22 5.17 -7.66
C THR A 38 6.69 5.55 -7.87
N ALA A 39 7.48 5.55 -6.80
CA ALA A 39 8.92 5.81 -6.88
C ALA A 39 9.64 4.77 -7.76
N LEU A 40 9.30 3.49 -7.62
CA LEU A 40 9.87 2.40 -8.43
C LEU A 40 9.48 2.52 -9.91
N LYS A 41 8.21 2.83 -10.21
CA LYS A 41 7.74 3.04 -11.59
C LYS A 41 8.43 4.23 -12.26
N ASN A 42 8.63 5.33 -11.52
CA ASN A 42 9.32 6.51 -12.03
C ASN A 42 10.79 6.18 -12.33
N LYS A 43 11.50 5.54 -11.39
CA LYS A 43 12.87 5.07 -11.60
C LYS A 43 13.00 4.12 -12.79
N ALA A 44 12.08 3.15 -12.92
CA ALA A 44 12.08 2.21 -14.03
C ALA A 44 11.86 2.91 -15.38
N LYS A 45 10.99 3.93 -15.44
CA LYS A 45 10.81 4.74 -16.66
C LYS A 45 12.07 5.52 -17.02
N GLU A 46 12.70 6.19 -16.04
CA GLU A 46 13.93 6.96 -16.27
C GLU A 46 15.09 6.06 -16.73
N GLU A 47 15.26 4.88 -16.13
CA GLU A 47 16.28 3.90 -16.56
C GLU A 47 16.02 3.35 -17.96
N THR A 48 14.75 3.15 -18.34
CA THR A 48 14.40 2.65 -19.69
C THR A 48 14.57 3.72 -20.76
N GLU A 49 14.36 5.00 -20.43
CA GLU A 49 14.48 6.12 -21.37
C GLU A 49 15.94 6.52 -21.62
N ASN A 50 16.80 6.44 -20.59
CA ASN A 50 18.21 6.81 -20.67
C ASN A 50 19.12 5.72 -21.27
N ALA A 51 18.56 4.54 -21.56
CA ALA A 51 19.26 3.41 -22.19
C ALA A 51 19.10 3.34 -23.72
N LYS A 52 18.49 4.36 -24.34
CA LYS A 52 18.30 4.48 -25.79
C LYS A 52 19.20 5.54 -26.40
#